data_AF-A0A8H4VTH6-F1
#
_entry.id   AF-A0A8H4VTH6-F1
#
_cell.length_a   1.000
_cell.length_b   1.000
_cell.length_c   1.000
_cell.angle_alpha   90.00
_cell.angle_beta   90.00
_cell.angle_gamma   90.00
#
_symmetry.space_group_name_H-M   'P 1'
#
loop_
_entity.id
_entity.type
_entity.pdbx_description
1 polymer ?
#
loop_
_entity_poly.entity_id
_entity_poly.type
_entity_poly.pdbx_seq_one_letter_code
_entity_poly.pdbx_strand_id
1 'polypeptide(L)'
;MAQLNLFYPALPKGFTSITVDIEKDVTFTVEKKIVEALSKKFPDLDLLGHEITLYKANIPLEPTETLQKRSLQFIHNPTNDSRMESLHMFDHYFPYIDAIPIAHIHILVSTSEVEEMTDIVDADIAFFRKLVRDKARLAFPKFSPSETVKDPKRYAQVFGKTIHVDHLPVALFSPILASLCKDLNRLHDIEPEPEIVQSACSYIKAASPTYDNEDMLRVAISPSVDSTFGNLVWEKNIPWADDFKPGSSCVSIIEDIAMPYTIFELRNLLGLLGDPVLEASVGYAKIVSSRKVDTVCRGRTNFPMILIGLAHTRVQIAAAVFTGSIYVSNLITLDLGVGLNATNHMITLARVFTCVLKCQSLLDKHYSGLLSQPPQPTFCSAFPNPTPVNSGVTIPSLTYRGVILNQTGGIVTDLTQLNQGTTAKYYATLADDTKVVVKFAPRYNADAHRHLADAGFAPALHFCEDVVGGLVMVVMEWVDAKPLAYEIPLTVLDKITDAVNILHAKDIVFGDLREQNILYNASSGRLVLVDFDWAGEHGKGKYPPHINMAHVGPRRIWARGVMPYGVMEKEHDLWQIRRMKSDAGLEAQLGQTS
;
A
#
# COMPACT_ATOMS: atom_id res chain seq x y z
N MET A 1 -32.20 33.13 18.56
CA MET A 1 -32.25 32.02 17.58
C MET A 1 -31.53 32.42 16.29
N ALA A 2 -30.40 31.77 15.98
CA ALA A 2 -29.72 31.92 14.70
C ALA A 2 -29.64 30.58 13.97
N GLN A 3 -29.73 30.61 12.65
CA GLN A 3 -29.51 29.42 11.83
C GLN A 3 -28.04 29.35 11.42
N LEU A 4 -27.37 28.27 11.80
CA LEU A 4 -26.02 27.96 11.39
C LEU A 4 -26.11 26.98 10.22
N ASN A 5 -25.62 27.39 9.05
CA ASN A 5 -25.35 26.47 7.95
C ASN A 5 -23.95 25.92 8.15
N LEU A 6 -23.87 24.64 8.44
CA LEU A 6 -22.65 23.90 8.70
C LEU A 6 -22.17 23.26 7.40
N PHE A 7 -20.90 23.44 7.09
CA PHE A 7 -20.24 22.88 5.92
C PHE A 7 -19.06 22.03 6.37
N TYR A 8 -19.16 20.72 6.16
CA TYR A 8 -18.07 19.78 6.39
C TYR A 8 -17.46 19.39 5.03
N PRO A 9 -16.31 19.98 4.63
CA PRO A 9 -15.78 19.86 3.27
C PRO A 9 -15.32 18.44 2.93
N ALA A 10 -15.13 17.59 3.95
CA ALA A 10 -14.80 16.18 3.78
C ALA A 10 -15.96 15.33 3.20
N LEU A 11 -17.14 15.90 2.91
CA LEU A 11 -18.22 15.20 2.19
C LEU A 11 -18.76 16.05 1.02
N PRO A 12 -19.01 15.49 -0.19
CA PRO A 12 -19.50 16.26 -1.35
C PRO A 12 -20.87 16.92 -1.11
N LYS A 13 -21.67 16.34 -0.22
CA LYS A 13 -22.95 16.87 0.27
C LYS A 13 -22.90 17.13 1.78
N GLY A 14 -21.71 17.46 2.31
CA GLY A 14 -21.41 17.65 3.73
C GLY A 14 -22.02 18.89 4.36
N PHE A 15 -23.15 19.38 3.86
CA PHE A 15 -23.80 20.56 4.41
C PHE A 15 -24.99 20.15 5.27
N THR A 16 -25.23 20.86 6.37
CA THR A 16 -26.47 20.78 7.14
C THR A 16 -26.79 22.14 7.74
N SER A 17 -27.95 22.29 8.35
CA SER A 17 -28.24 23.47 9.16
C SER A 17 -28.79 23.09 10.52
N ILE A 18 -28.45 23.91 11.51
CA ILE A 18 -28.98 23.81 12.86
C ILE A 18 -29.45 25.18 13.32
N THR A 19 -30.42 25.18 14.23
CA THR A 19 -30.85 26.41 14.92
C THR A 19 -30.28 26.38 16.33
N VAL A 20 -29.57 27.44 16.70
CA VAL A 20 -29.02 27.61 18.04
C VAL A 20 -29.60 28.85 18.69
N ASP A 21 -29.81 28.80 20.00
CA ASP A 21 -30.21 29.96 20.76
C ASP A 21 -28.97 30.63 21.36
N ILE A 22 -28.43 31.63 20.67
CA ILE A 22 -27.14 32.27 21.02
C ILE A 22 -27.15 32.81 22.45
N GLU A 23 -28.30 33.22 22.99
CA GLU A 23 -28.42 33.75 24.36
C GLU A 23 -28.44 32.67 25.45
N LYS A 24 -28.75 31.41 25.12
CA LYS A 24 -28.91 30.30 26.08
C LYS A 24 -27.94 29.14 25.89
N ASP A 25 -27.42 28.97 24.69
CA ASP A 25 -26.49 27.89 24.34
C ASP A 25 -25.04 28.38 24.48
N VAL A 26 -24.40 28.04 25.61
CA VAL A 26 -22.96 28.29 25.84
C VAL A 26 -22.13 27.55 24.77
N THR A 27 -20.93 28.04 24.41
CA THR A 27 -20.03 27.47 23.37
C THR A 27 -19.93 25.94 23.37
N PHE A 28 -19.74 25.31 24.54
CA PHE A 28 -19.64 23.86 24.68
C PHE A 28 -20.93 23.13 24.23
N THR A 29 -22.09 23.75 24.46
CA THR A 29 -23.39 23.27 23.99
C THR A 29 -23.54 23.44 22.48
N VAL A 30 -22.97 24.49 21.88
CA VAL A 30 -23.04 24.75 20.43
C VAL A 30 -22.14 23.79 19.65
N GLU A 31 -20.88 23.60 20.06
CA GLU A 31 -19.96 22.63 19.42
C GLU A 31 -20.52 21.21 19.49
N LYS A 32 -21.02 20.80 20.66
CA LYS A 32 -21.69 19.51 20.82
C LYS A 32 -22.90 19.38 19.90
N LYS A 33 -23.73 20.42 19.77
CA LYS A 33 -24.86 20.43 18.82
C LYS A 33 -24.40 20.35 17.36
N ILE A 34 -23.29 20.99 16.99
CA ILE A 34 -22.68 20.89 15.66
C ILE A 34 -22.25 19.45 15.38
N VAL A 35 -21.50 18.85 16.31
CA VAL A 35 -21.01 17.47 16.21
C VAL A 35 -22.17 16.47 16.17
N GLU A 36 -23.17 16.62 17.04
CA GLU A 36 -24.38 15.78 17.07
C GLU A 36 -25.18 15.90 15.77
N ALA A 37 -25.35 17.11 15.23
CA ALA A 37 -26.10 17.31 14.00
C ALA A 37 -25.40 16.73 12.78
N LEU A 38 -24.07 16.89 12.70
CA LEU A 38 -23.27 16.27 11.65
C LEU A 38 -23.25 14.75 11.78
N SER A 39 -23.08 14.21 12.99
CA SER A 39 -23.12 12.77 13.25
C SER A 39 -24.51 12.17 12.97
N LYS A 40 -25.60 12.90 13.24
CA LYS A 40 -26.96 12.48 12.93
C LYS A 40 -27.23 12.45 11.43
N LYS A 41 -26.74 13.46 10.69
CA LYS A 41 -26.92 13.53 9.24
C LYS A 41 -26.00 12.57 8.49
N PHE A 42 -24.81 12.36 9.04
CA PHE A 42 -23.76 11.51 8.49
C PHE A 42 -23.34 10.49 9.55
N PRO A 43 -24.13 9.43 9.77
CA PRO A 43 -23.89 8.44 10.84
C PRO A 43 -22.58 7.65 10.69
N ASP A 44 -21.96 7.69 9.51
CA ASP A 44 -20.63 7.15 9.23
C ASP A 44 -19.47 8.06 9.71
N LEU A 45 -19.76 9.25 10.23
CA LEU A 45 -18.77 10.27 10.58
C LEU A 45 -18.50 10.26 12.09
N ASP A 46 -17.35 9.71 12.54
CA ASP A 46 -16.95 9.69 13.96
C ASP A 46 -16.29 11.02 14.37
N LEU A 47 -17.05 12.12 14.39
CA LEU A 47 -16.54 13.44 14.78
C LEU A 47 -16.24 13.58 16.28
N LEU A 48 -16.75 12.67 17.12
CA LEU A 48 -16.61 12.73 18.58
C LEU A 48 -15.17 12.41 19.05
N GLY A 49 -14.33 11.83 18.17
CA GLY A 49 -12.94 11.49 18.45
C GLY A 49 -11.89 12.42 17.81
N HIS A 50 -12.31 13.49 17.12
CA HIS A 50 -11.40 14.39 16.38
C HIS A 50 -11.36 15.80 17.01
N GLU A 51 -10.18 16.44 16.99
CA GLU A 51 -10.08 17.87 17.25
C GLU A 51 -10.72 18.63 16.07
N ILE A 52 -11.71 19.47 16.36
CA ILE A 52 -12.44 20.25 15.35
C ILE A 52 -11.99 21.71 15.41
N THR A 53 -11.70 22.28 14.25
CA THR A 53 -11.49 23.72 14.07
C THR A 53 -12.68 24.29 13.29
N LEU A 54 -13.25 25.39 13.79
CA LEU A 54 -14.38 26.07 13.15
C LEU A 54 -13.90 27.33 12.44
N TYR A 55 -14.36 27.54 11.21
CA TYR A 55 -14.10 28.76 10.45
C TYR A 55 -15.41 29.48 10.13
N LYS A 56 -15.46 30.78 10.39
CA LYS A 56 -16.54 31.66 9.92
C LYS A 56 -16.26 32.00 8.46
N ALA A 57 -17.14 31.56 7.57
CA ALA A 57 -16.92 31.68 6.13
C ALA A 57 -18.08 32.41 5.44
N ASN A 58 -17.85 32.91 4.23
CA ASN A 58 -18.92 33.41 3.36
C ASN A 58 -18.87 32.68 2.02
N ILE A 59 -19.19 31.38 2.05
CA ILE A 59 -19.20 30.54 0.86
C ILE A 59 -20.65 30.36 0.40
N PRO A 60 -21.03 30.80 -0.81
CA PRO A 60 -22.36 30.57 -1.35
C PRO A 60 -22.69 29.07 -1.38
N LEU A 61 -23.87 28.69 -0.91
CA LEU A 61 -24.33 27.31 -0.89
C LEU A 61 -24.50 26.71 -2.30
N GLU A 62 -24.89 27.57 -3.24
CA GLU A 62 -25.10 27.23 -4.63
C GLU A 62 -23.96 27.78 -5.51
N PRO A 63 -23.59 27.09 -6.60
CA PRO A 63 -24.06 25.76 -7.00
C PRO A 63 -23.42 24.65 -6.15
N THR A 64 -24.24 23.67 -5.73
CA THR A 64 -23.79 22.56 -4.85
C THR A 64 -22.62 21.75 -5.40
N GLU A 65 -22.49 21.66 -6.73
CA GLU A 65 -21.45 20.91 -7.44
C GLU A 65 -20.04 21.44 -7.16
N THR A 66 -19.92 22.73 -6.86
CA THR A 66 -18.62 23.40 -6.60
C THR A 66 -18.41 23.72 -5.13
N LEU A 67 -19.40 23.48 -4.28
CA LEU A 67 -19.41 23.89 -2.87
C LEU A 67 -18.20 23.35 -2.12
N GLN A 68 -17.95 22.04 -2.23
CA GLN A 68 -16.80 21.38 -1.60
C GLN A 68 -15.46 21.98 -2.02
N LYS A 69 -15.27 22.22 -3.33
CA LYS A 69 -14.03 22.79 -3.86
C LYS A 69 -13.81 24.20 -3.32
N ARG A 70 -14.84 25.03 -3.34
CA ARG A 70 -14.78 26.40 -2.80
C ARG A 70 -14.50 26.40 -1.29
N SER A 71 -15.05 25.43 -0.55
CA SER A 71 -14.78 25.24 0.87
C SER A 71 -13.33 24.87 1.17
N LEU A 72 -12.73 23.97 0.40
CA LEU A 72 -11.34 23.56 0.59
C LEU A 72 -10.36 24.68 0.19
N GLN A 73 -10.64 25.39 -0.91
CA GLN A 73 -9.86 26.57 -1.31
C GLN A 73 -9.84 27.65 -0.23
N PHE A 74 -10.97 27.84 0.47
CA PHE A 74 -11.04 28.78 1.58
C PHE A 74 -10.19 28.33 2.78
N ILE A 75 -10.19 27.04 3.12
CA ILE A 75 -9.39 26.50 4.24
C ILE A 75 -7.89 26.52 3.91
N HIS A 76 -7.51 26.34 2.64
CA HIS A 76 -6.11 26.46 2.21
C HIS A 76 -5.55 27.87 2.42
N ASN A 77 -6.36 28.90 2.15
CA ASN A 77 -5.99 30.31 2.29
C ASN A 77 -7.03 31.05 3.13
N PRO A 78 -7.10 30.81 4.45
CA PRO A 78 -8.06 31.46 5.31
C PRO A 78 -7.72 32.95 5.42
N THR A 79 -8.73 33.83 5.50
CA THR A 79 -8.48 35.24 5.85
C THR A 79 -8.03 35.33 7.31
N ASN A 80 -7.19 36.31 7.66
CA ASN A 80 -6.57 36.42 8.99
C ASN A 80 -7.57 36.32 10.17
N ASP A 81 -8.82 36.76 10.00
CA ASP A 81 -9.86 36.76 11.05
C ASP A 81 -10.93 35.65 10.90
N SER A 82 -10.69 34.63 10.07
CA SER A 82 -11.70 33.59 9.76
C SER A 82 -11.71 32.39 10.70
N ARG A 83 -10.57 32.09 11.36
CA ARG A 83 -10.46 30.99 12.32
C ARG A 83 -11.07 31.42 13.65
N MET A 84 -11.96 30.59 14.18
CA MET A 84 -12.53 30.83 15.50
C MET A 84 -11.54 30.32 16.56
N GLU A 85 -11.09 31.18 17.47
CA GLU A 85 -10.18 30.78 18.55
C GLU A 85 -10.87 29.80 19.50
N SER A 86 -10.11 28.80 19.94
CA SER A 86 -10.52 27.92 21.04
C SER A 86 -10.70 28.77 22.30
N LEU A 87 -11.90 28.73 22.87
CA LEU A 87 -12.26 29.36 24.14
C LEU A 87 -12.14 30.89 24.16
N HIS A 88 -13.18 31.59 23.68
CA HIS A 88 -13.94 32.58 24.46
C HIS A 88 -15.13 33.08 23.61
N MET A 89 -16.33 32.92 24.17
CA MET A 89 -17.67 33.36 23.71
C MET A 89 -17.86 33.66 22.22
N PHE A 90 -18.70 32.86 21.54
CA PHE A 90 -19.25 33.17 20.20
C PHE A 90 -19.78 34.62 20.08
N ASP A 91 -20.17 35.24 21.21
CA ASP A 91 -20.60 36.63 21.35
C ASP A 91 -19.56 37.66 20.86
N HIS A 92 -18.26 37.37 20.95
CA HIS A 92 -17.18 38.25 20.45
C HIS A 92 -16.98 38.18 18.93
N TYR A 93 -17.55 37.17 18.26
CA TYR A 93 -17.46 36.99 16.79
C TYR A 93 -18.69 37.54 16.05
N PHE A 94 -19.74 37.90 16.79
CA PHE A 94 -20.93 38.59 16.28
C PHE A 94 -21.28 39.88 17.06
N PRO A 95 -20.31 40.72 17.46
CA PRO A 95 -20.64 41.96 18.15
C PRO A 95 -21.23 42.90 17.10
N TYR A 96 -22.54 43.16 17.19
CA TYR A 96 -23.27 44.18 16.45
C TYR A 96 -23.10 44.15 14.91
N ILE A 97 -23.96 43.42 14.21
CA ILE A 97 -24.06 43.52 12.75
C ILE A 97 -25.46 44.01 12.36
N ASP A 98 -25.61 45.33 12.25
CA ASP A 98 -26.75 46.00 11.60
C ASP A 98 -26.67 45.95 10.05
N ALA A 99 -25.86 45.05 9.47
CA ALA A 99 -25.57 45.08 8.03
C ALA A 99 -25.47 43.72 7.30
N ILE A 100 -25.96 42.63 7.89
CA ILE A 100 -26.19 41.36 7.16
C ILE A 100 -27.58 40.87 7.56
N PRO A 101 -28.47 40.50 6.63
CA PRO A 101 -29.77 39.93 6.99
C PRO A 101 -29.52 38.70 7.88
N ILE A 102 -29.90 38.81 9.15
CA ILE A 102 -29.83 37.73 10.12
C ILE A 102 -30.85 36.67 9.70
N ALA A 103 -30.40 35.75 8.87
CA ALA A 103 -31.10 34.49 8.65
C ALA A 103 -30.13 33.31 8.65
N HIS A 104 -28.88 33.47 8.20
CA HIS A 104 -27.94 32.35 8.04
C HIS A 104 -26.48 32.73 8.31
N ILE A 105 -25.81 31.99 9.20
CA ILE A 105 -24.35 32.06 9.43
C ILE A 105 -23.71 30.82 8.82
N HIS A 106 -22.65 30.98 8.04
CA HIS A 106 -21.94 29.87 7.40
C HIS A 106 -20.72 29.48 8.22
N ILE A 107 -20.71 28.25 8.73
CA ILE A 107 -19.61 27.67 9.52
C ILE A 107 -18.99 26.53 8.73
N LEU A 108 -17.70 26.64 8.43
CA LEU A 108 -16.90 25.53 7.94
C LEU A 108 -16.36 24.75 9.14
N VAL A 109 -16.58 23.44 9.12
CA VAL A 109 -16.06 22.51 10.11
C VAL A 109 -14.84 21.84 9.50
N SER A 110 -13.68 22.12 10.06
CA SER A 110 -12.40 21.53 9.67
C SER A 110 -11.94 20.54 10.72
N THR A 111 -11.49 19.38 10.28
CA THR A 111 -10.79 18.36 11.05
C THR A 111 -9.41 18.20 10.44
N SER A 112 -8.51 17.43 11.06
CA SER A 112 -7.23 17.06 10.43
C SER A 112 -7.44 16.46 9.02
N GLU A 113 -8.48 15.66 8.84
CA GLU A 113 -8.90 15.13 7.52
C GLU A 113 -9.20 16.22 6.49
N VAL A 114 -9.81 17.35 6.90
CA VAL A 114 -10.18 18.45 6.00
C VAL A 114 -8.99 19.33 5.67
N GLU A 115 -8.08 19.55 6.61
CA GLU A 115 -6.85 20.32 6.40
C GLU A 115 -5.92 19.58 5.43
N GLU A 116 -5.79 18.26 5.56
CA GLU A 116 -5.04 17.42 4.62
C GLU A 116 -5.60 17.52 3.18
N MET A 117 -6.92 17.65 3.01
CA MET A 117 -7.58 17.81 1.68
C MET A 117 -7.21 19.11 0.96
N THR A 118 -6.58 20.07 1.63
CA THR A 118 -6.21 21.35 1.02
C THR A 118 -4.96 21.28 0.15
N ASP A 119 -4.03 20.37 0.45
CA ASP A 119 -2.78 20.17 -0.30
C ASP A 119 -2.95 19.31 -1.57
N ILE A 120 -4.19 19.00 -1.94
CA ILE A 120 -4.55 17.95 -2.88
C ILE A 120 -5.30 18.52 -4.10
N VAL A 121 -4.86 18.17 -5.31
CA VAL A 121 -5.52 18.57 -6.56
C VAL A 121 -6.77 17.69 -6.84
N ASP A 122 -7.81 18.29 -7.43
CA ASP A 122 -9.21 17.88 -7.63
C ASP A 122 -9.58 16.37 -7.78
N ALA A 123 -8.68 15.46 -8.18
CA ALA A 123 -9.00 14.04 -8.41
C ALA A 123 -8.80 13.14 -7.17
N ASP A 124 -8.05 13.59 -6.17
CA ASP A 124 -7.48 12.67 -5.18
C ASP A 124 -8.27 12.65 -3.85
N ILE A 125 -9.21 13.57 -3.63
CA ILE A 125 -9.94 13.67 -2.35
C ILE A 125 -10.89 12.47 -2.08
N ALA A 126 -11.48 11.90 -3.13
CA ALA A 126 -12.30 10.68 -3.01
C ALA A 126 -11.44 9.44 -2.68
N PHE A 127 -10.17 9.44 -3.10
CA PHE A 127 -9.17 8.40 -2.81
C PHE A 127 -8.77 8.38 -1.35
N PHE A 128 -8.40 9.55 -0.82
CA PHE A 128 -8.04 9.71 0.58
C PHE A 128 -9.20 9.32 1.52
N ARG A 129 -10.44 9.69 1.18
CA ARG A 129 -11.63 9.30 1.96
C ARG A 129 -11.92 7.81 1.98
N LYS A 130 -11.66 7.09 0.90
CA LYS A 130 -11.93 5.64 0.84
C LYS A 130 -10.84 4.87 1.58
N LEU A 131 -9.58 5.23 1.42
CA LEU A 131 -8.45 4.63 2.15
C LEU A 131 -8.58 4.81 3.68
N VAL A 132 -8.92 6.02 4.13
CA VAL A 132 -9.15 6.34 5.54
C VAL A 132 -10.40 5.63 6.08
N ARG A 133 -11.51 5.61 5.32
CA ARG A 133 -12.74 4.89 5.74
C ARG A 133 -12.56 3.38 5.76
N ASP A 134 -11.86 2.79 4.80
CA ASP A 134 -11.60 1.36 4.76
C ASP A 134 -10.65 0.94 5.89
N LYS A 135 -9.65 1.77 6.22
CA LYS A 135 -8.79 1.60 7.41
C LYS A 135 -9.59 1.69 8.72
N ALA A 136 -10.44 2.71 8.87
CA ALA A 136 -11.30 2.89 10.04
C ALA A 136 -12.38 1.80 10.18
N ARG A 137 -12.72 1.13 9.07
CA ARG A 137 -13.67 0.01 8.98
C ARG A 137 -13.01 -1.36 8.98
N LEU A 138 -11.70 -1.46 9.20
CA LEU A 138 -11.05 -2.74 9.51
C LEU A 138 -11.60 -3.24 10.85
N ALA A 139 -12.76 -3.87 10.79
CA ALA A 139 -13.34 -4.64 11.86
C ALA A 139 -12.44 -5.86 12.05
N PHE A 140 -11.39 -5.68 12.83
CA PHE A 140 -10.52 -6.77 13.16
C PHE A 140 -11.30 -7.74 14.09
N PRO A 141 -11.31 -9.06 13.82
CA PRO A 141 -12.07 -9.98 14.65
C PRO A 141 -11.55 -9.95 16.10
N LYS A 142 -12.47 -9.99 17.08
CA LYS A 142 -12.14 -9.96 18.52
C LYS A 142 -11.40 -11.20 19.05
N PHE A 143 -11.04 -12.15 18.20
CA PHE A 143 -10.35 -13.37 18.61
C PHE A 143 -8.89 -13.06 18.98
N SER A 144 -8.28 -13.89 19.82
CA SER A 144 -6.83 -13.81 20.04
C SER A 144 -6.05 -14.25 18.78
N PRO A 145 -4.80 -13.80 18.59
CA PRO A 145 -3.94 -14.27 17.50
C PRO A 145 -3.86 -15.79 17.40
N SER A 146 -3.61 -16.46 18.53
CA SER A 146 -3.55 -17.92 18.63
C SER A 146 -4.84 -18.61 18.20
N GLU A 147 -5.98 -18.10 18.65
CA GLU A 147 -7.28 -18.61 18.22
C GLU A 147 -7.57 -18.43 16.73
N THR A 148 -7.01 -17.38 16.13
CA THR A 148 -7.26 -17.03 14.73
C THR A 148 -6.56 -18.02 13.80
N VAL A 149 -5.30 -18.38 14.11
CA VAL A 149 -4.52 -19.28 13.27
C VAL A 149 -4.87 -20.76 13.45
N LYS A 150 -5.50 -21.12 14.58
CA LYS A 150 -5.93 -22.51 14.87
C LYS A 150 -7.21 -22.91 14.15
N ASP A 151 -8.07 -21.95 13.81
CA ASP A 151 -9.39 -22.19 13.23
C ASP A 151 -9.42 -21.73 11.77
N PRO A 152 -9.64 -22.63 10.79
CA PRO A 152 -9.66 -22.26 9.37
C PRO A 152 -10.71 -21.21 8.99
N LYS A 153 -11.86 -21.16 9.69
CA LYS A 153 -12.90 -20.16 9.43
C LYS A 153 -12.49 -18.79 9.95
N ARG A 154 -11.83 -18.73 11.11
CA ARG A 154 -11.28 -17.48 11.67
C ARG A 154 -10.10 -17.00 10.82
N TYR A 155 -9.22 -17.91 10.42
CA TYR A 155 -8.13 -17.64 9.50
C TYR A 155 -8.62 -16.96 8.21
N ALA A 156 -9.63 -17.55 7.54
CA ALA A 156 -10.18 -17.02 6.29
C ALA A 156 -10.95 -15.68 6.44
N GLN A 157 -11.24 -15.24 7.67
CA GLN A 157 -11.79 -13.90 7.91
C GLN A 157 -10.72 -12.80 7.89
N VAL A 158 -9.47 -13.16 8.16
CA VAL A 158 -8.36 -12.21 8.29
C VAL A 158 -7.40 -12.31 7.10
N PHE A 159 -6.93 -13.52 6.81
CA PHE A 159 -5.93 -13.77 5.77
C PHE A 159 -6.57 -13.83 4.39
N GLY A 160 -5.95 -13.16 3.41
CA GLY A 160 -6.48 -12.96 2.07
C GLY A 160 -7.53 -11.86 1.95
N LYS A 161 -7.90 -11.21 3.07
CA LYS A 161 -8.81 -10.05 3.11
C LYS A 161 -8.14 -8.81 3.67
N THR A 162 -7.57 -8.93 4.87
CA THR A 162 -6.90 -7.84 5.58
C THR A 162 -5.39 -8.03 5.57
N ILE A 163 -4.96 -9.26 5.85
CA ILE A 163 -3.55 -9.66 5.86
C ILE A 163 -3.24 -10.44 4.59
N HIS A 164 -2.24 -9.99 3.85
CA HIS A 164 -1.76 -10.61 2.63
C HIS A 164 -0.30 -11.01 2.82
N VAL A 165 -0.06 -12.31 2.84
CA VAL A 165 1.26 -12.89 3.06
C VAL A 165 1.88 -13.21 1.70
N ASP A 166 3.08 -12.68 1.42
CA ASP A 166 3.86 -12.87 0.19
C ASP A 166 3.16 -12.43 -1.11
N HIS A 167 2.15 -11.57 -1.02
CA HIS A 167 1.50 -10.96 -2.19
C HIS A 167 2.29 -9.78 -2.75
N LEU A 168 2.84 -8.93 -1.88
CA LEU A 168 3.74 -7.83 -2.23
C LEU A 168 4.93 -7.81 -1.27
N PRO A 169 6.15 -7.54 -1.75
CA PRO A 169 7.32 -7.47 -0.90
C PRO A 169 7.26 -6.21 -0.05
N VAL A 170 7.37 -6.35 1.27
CA VAL A 170 7.42 -5.20 2.20
C VAL A 170 8.60 -4.25 1.93
N ALA A 171 9.66 -4.76 1.29
CA ALA A 171 10.80 -3.98 0.80
C ALA A 171 10.41 -2.89 -0.22
N LEU A 172 9.25 -3.02 -0.89
CA LEU A 172 8.71 -2.00 -1.80
C LEU A 172 8.31 -0.71 -1.06
N PHE A 173 7.95 -0.82 0.22
CA PHE A 173 7.33 0.26 0.99
C PHE A 173 8.23 0.81 2.09
N SER A 174 9.29 0.09 2.46
CA SER A 174 10.20 0.50 3.53
C SER A 174 11.66 0.27 3.17
N PRO A 175 12.47 1.33 2.98
CA PRO A 175 13.90 1.20 2.77
C PRO A 175 14.62 0.48 3.91
N ILE A 176 14.11 0.59 5.15
CA ILE A 176 14.65 -0.12 6.32
C ILE A 176 14.47 -1.64 6.14
N LEU A 177 13.27 -2.08 5.77
CA LEU A 177 13.00 -3.50 5.53
C LEU A 177 13.66 -4.00 4.24
N ALA A 178 13.83 -3.14 3.23
CA ALA A 178 14.62 -3.45 2.03
C ALA A 178 16.09 -3.71 2.38
N SER A 179 16.69 -2.91 3.27
CA SER A 179 18.04 -3.18 3.78
C SER A 179 18.12 -4.55 4.44
N LEU A 180 17.15 -4.91 5.30
CA LEU A 180 17.11 -6.23 5.92
C LEU A 180 17.00 -7.35 4.87
N CYS A 181 16.11 -7.21 3.88
CA CYS A 181 15.95 -8.19 2.81
C CYS A 181 17.25 -8.38 2.01
N LYS A 182 17.96 -7.29 1.71
CA LYS A 182 19.24 -7.32 0.98
C LYS A 182 20.32 -8.07 1.78
N ASP A 183 20.43 -7.78 3.07
CA ASP A 183 21.40 -8.42 3.95
C ASP A 183 21.09 -9.93 4.14
N LEU A 184 19.80 -10.29 4.31
CA LEU A 184 19.37 -11.69 4.43
C LEU A 184 19.58 -12.51 3.15
N ASN A 185 19.46 -11.90 1.97
CA ASN A 185 19.76 -12.57 0.70
C ASN A 185 21.27 -12.79 0.47
N ARG A 186 22.11 -12.13 1.26
CA ARG A 186 23.59 -12.16 1.14
C ARG A 186 24.24 -12.54 2.47
N LEU A 187 23.63 -13.45 3.23
CA LEU A 187 24.11 -13.84 4.56
C LEU A 187 25.58 -14.29 4.59
N HIS A 188 26.08 -14.89 3.51
CA HIS A 188 27.46 -15.32 3.39
C HIS A 188 28.47 -14.16 3.44
N ASP A 189 28.04 -12.94 3.08
CA ASP A 189 28.84 -11.71 3.13
C ASP A 189 28.82 -11.05 4.53
N ILE A 190 27.97 -11.52 5.44
CA ILE A 190 27.82 -10.95 6.79
C ILE A 190 28.79 -11.64 7.74
N GLU A 191 29.61 -10.85 8.42
CA GLU A 191 30.50 -11.34 9.48
C GLU A 191 29.87 -11.02 10.85
N PRO A 192 29.45 -12.05 11.63
CA PRO A 192 28.86 -11.85 12.94
C PRO A 192 29.92 -11.64 14.02
N GLU A 193 29.62 -10.80 15.01
CA GLU A 193 30.49 -10.62 16.18
C GLU A 193 30.53 -11.90 17.05
N PRO A 194 31.66 -12.19 17.73
CA PRO A 194 31.81 -13.40 18.55
C PRO A 194 30.74 -13.58 19.61
N GLU A 195 30.27 -12.49 20.23
CA GLU A 195 29.20 -12.52 21.23
C GLU A 195 27.88 -12.99 20.61
N ILE A 196 27.55 -12.52 19.40
CA ILE A 196 26.35 -12.94 18.67
C ILE A 196 26.44 -14.43 18.29
N VAL A 197 27.63 -14.91 17.91
CA VAL A 197 27.88 -16.34 17.65
C VAL A 197 27.66 -17.17 18.92
N GLN A 198 28.12 -16.69 20.08
CA GLN A 198 27.91 -17.37 21.36
C GLN A 198 26.43 -17.42 21.73
N SER A 199 25.68 -16.33 21.52
CA SER A 199 24.24 -16.29 21.78
C SER A 199 23.46 -17.20 20.83
N ALA A 200 23.80 -17.23 19.54
CA ALA A 200 23.22 -18.15 18.56
C ALA A 200 23.49 -19.62 18.92
N CYS A 201 24.70 -19.95 19.35
CA CYS A 201 25.04 -21.28 19.85
C CYS A 201 24.21 -21.65 21.09
N SER A 202 24.06 -20.72 22.03
CA SER A 202 23.29 -20.92 23.26
C SER A 202 21.80 -21.11 22.96
N TYR A 203 21.25 -20.32 22.03
CA TYR A 203 19.88 -20.46 21.55
C TYR A 203 19.62 -21.84 20.97
N ILE A 204 20.45 -22.31 20.03
CA ILE A 204 20.24 -23.62 19.38
C ILE A 204 20.27 -24.74 20.43
N LYS A 205 21.22 -24.70 21.37
CA LYS A 205 21.31 -25.69 22.45
C LYS A 205 20.08 -25.67 23.36
N ALA A 206 19.58 -24.48 23.71
CA ALA A 206 18.40 -24.33 24.55
C ALA A 206 17.09 -24.67 23.83
N ALA A 207 17.00 -24.43 22.52
CA ALA A 207 15.80 -24.69 21.74
C ALA A 207 15.67 -26.16 21.26
N SER A 208 16.75 -26.94 21.35
CA SER A 208 16.79 -28.33 20.85
C SER A 208 16.02 -29.38 21.68
N PRO A 209 15.95 -29.31 23.02
CA PRO A 209 15.10 -30.21 23.79
C PRO A 209 13.61 -30.01 23.48
N THR A 210 12.81 -31.05 23.69
CA THR A 210 11.34 -30.93 23.72
C THR A 210 10.92 -30.51 25.11
N TYR A 211 9.99 -29.55 25.20
CA TYR A 211 9.42 -29.06 26.45
C TYR A 211 7.96 -29.50 26.56
N ASP A 212 7.39 -29.60 27.77
CA ASP A 212 5.96 -29.93 27.91
C ASP A 212 5.04 -28.75 27.59
N ASN A 213 5.54 -27.51 27.70
CA ASN A 213 4.79 -26.29 27.42
C ASN A 213 5.70 -25.13 26.96
N GLU A 214 5.07 -24.08 26.43
CA GLU A 214 5.75 -22.89 25.88
C GLU A 214 6.48 -22.06 26.95
N ASP A 215 6.02 -22.08 28.21
CA ASP A 215 6.68 -21.38 29.31
C ASP A 215 8.06 -21.96 29.63
N MET A 216 8.19 -23.29 29.63
CA MET A 216 9.49 -23.92 29.84
C MET A 216 10.45 -23.65 28.69
N LEU A 217 9.97 -23.69 27.44
CA LEU A 217 10.76 -23.30 26.28
C LEU A 217 11.21 -21.84 26.40
N ARG A 218 10.30 -20.93 26.77
CA ARG A 218 10.60 -19.52 26.98
C ARG A 218 11.71 -19.32 28.00
N VAL A 219 11.60 -19.94 29.18
CA VAL A 219 12.62 -19.85 30.24
C VAL A 219 13.98 -20.37 29.77
N ALA A 220 13.99 -21.40 28.93
CA ALA A 220 15.24 -21.95 28.40
C ALA A 220 15.91 -21.02 27.36
N ILE A 221 15.13 -20.42 26.46
CA ILE A 221 15.68 -19.59 25.37
C ILE A 221 15.89 -18.13 25.78
N SER A 222 15.14 -17.60 26.74
CA SER A 222 15.15 -16.17 27.06
C SER A 222 16.54 -15.61 27.36
N PRO A 223 17.46 -16.29 28.09
CA PRO A 223 18.79 -15.73 28.33
C PRO A 223 19.58 -15.48 27.04
N SER A 224 19.46 -16.39 26.06
CA SER A 224 20.14 -16.26 24.77
C SER A 224 19.51 -15.17 23.89
N VAL A 225 18.18 -15.07 23.91
CA VAL A 225 17.42 -14.07 23.14
C VAL A 225 17.64 -12.67 23.74
N ASP A 226 17.60 -12.53 25.07
CA ASP A 226 17.89 -11.28 25.79
C ASP A 226 19.31 -10.79 25.54
N SER A 227 20.30 -11.69 25.59
CA SER A 227 21.70 -11.34 25.31
C SER A 227 21.92 -10.87 23.87
N THR A 228 21.07 -11.32 22.93
CA THR A 228 21.18 -10.95 21.51
C THR A 228 20.52 -9.61 21.26
N PHE A 229 19.22 -9.50 21.56
CA PHE A 229 18.40 -8.39 21.07
C PHE A 229 18.35 -7.19 22.03
N GLY A 230 18.56 -7.41 23.34
CA GLY A 230 18.45 -6.35 24.36
C GLY A 230 17.04 -5.74 24.45
N ASN A 231 16.75 -5.05 25.56
CA ASN A 231 15.51 -4.27 25.75
C ASN A 231 14.18 -5.02 25.45
N LEU A 232 14.19 -6.34 25.60
CA LEU A 232 13.02 -7.17 25.36
C LEU A 232 12.02 -7.07 26.50
N VAL A 233 10.75 -6.98 26.12
CA VAL A 233 9.63 -7.00 27.04
C VAL A 233 8.85 -8.29 26.83
N TRP A 234 9.09 -9.27 27.71
CA TRP A 234 8.42 -10.57 27.68
C TRP A 234 7.00 -10.48 28.20
N GLU A 235 6.07 -11.13 27.49
CA GLU A 235 4.72 -11.43 27.97
C GLU A 235 3.92 -10.24 28.54
N LYS A 236 4.21 -9.01 28.08
CA LYS A 236 3.51 -7.82 28.54
C LYS A 236 2.33 -7.52 27.64
N ASN A 237 1.15 -7.36 28.24
CA ASN A 237 -0.03 -6.92 27.53
C ASN A 237 0.20 -5.51 26.95
N ILE A 238 -0.33 -5.29 25.75
CA ILE A 238 -0.41 -4.00 25.08
C ILE A 238 -1.87 -3.53 25.18
N PRO A 239 -2.25 -2.76 26.21
CA PRO A 239 -3.66 -2.52 26.53
C PRO A 239 -4.39 -1.73 25.43
N TRP A 240 -3.66 -0.89 24.70
CA TRP A 240 -4.20 -0.10 23.60
C TRP A 240 -4.37 -0.91 22.30
N ALA A 241 -3.92 -2.17 22.24
CA ALA A 241 -4.02 -3.05 21.06
C ALA A 241 -4.87 -4.30 21.37
N ASP A 242 -6.10 -4.11 21.87
CA ASP A 242 -7.03 -5.19 22.26
C ASP A 242 -6.41 -6.20 23.23
N ASP A 243 -5.66 -5.70 24.22
CA ASP A 243 -4.91 -6.51 25.19
C ASP A 243 -4.03 -7.58 24.54
N PHE A 244 -3.52 -7.32 23.33
CA PHE A 244 -2.59 -8.22 22.67
C PHE A 244 -1.36 -8.45 23.56
N LYS A 245 -1.00 -9.72 23.74
CA LYS A 245 0.13 -10.17 24.55
C LYS A 245 1.10 -10.95 23.64
N PRO A 246 2.13 -10.30 23.08
CA PRO A 246 3.17 -11.02 22.34
C PRO A 246 3.99 -11.91 23.28
N GLY A 247 4.64 -12.93 22.74
CA GLY A 247 5.64 -13.71 23.47
C GLY A 247 6.77 -12.80 23.99
N SER A 248 7.30 -11.95 23.13
CA SER A 248 8.17 -10.83 23.49
C SER A 248 8.09 -9.69 22.48
N SER A 249 8.57 -8.51 22.83
CA SER A 249 8.65 -7.38 21.90
C SER A 249 9.81 -6.43 22.21
N CYS A 250 10.32 -5.78 21.16
CA CYS A 250 11.15 -4.58 21.27
C CYS A 250 10.28 -3.36 20.97
N VAL A 251 10.37 -2.32 21.81
CA VAL A 251 9.52 -1.13 21.73
C VAL A 251 10.32 0.15 21.64
N SER A 252 9.81 1.12 20.89
CA SER A 252 10.24 2.51 20.90
C SER A 252 9.17 3.35 21.59
N ILE A 253 9.56 4.36 22.37
CA ILE A 253 8.60 5.26 23.01
C ILE A 253 8.29 6.43 22.07
N ILE A 254 7.01 6.60 21.73
CA ILE A 254 6.48 7.73 20.97
C ILE A 254 5.43 8.40 21.84
N GLU A 255 5.75 9.57 22.39
CA GLU A 255 4.94 10.22 23.44
C GLU A 255 4.64 9.26 24.62
N ASP A 256 3.38 8.85 24.78
CA ASP A 256 2.90 7.93 25.81
C ASP A 256 2.60 6.51 25.25
N ILE A 257 3.06 6.22 24.03
CA ILE A 257 2.90 4.94 23.34
C ILE A 257 4.23 4.19 23.31
N ALA A 258 4.26 3.01 23.93
CA ALA A 258 5.34 2.05 23.71
C ALA A 258 5.07 1.25 22.43
N MET A 259 5.51 1.79 21.29
CA MET A 259 5.26 1.24 19.96
C MET A 259 6.18 0.06 19.67
N PRO A 260 5.68 -1.17 19.48
CA PRO A 260 6.51 -2.30 19.08
C PRO A 260 7.07 -2.07 17.68
N TYR A 261 8.33 -2.43 17.48
CA TYR A 261 8.94 -2.52 16.14
C TYR A 261 9.52 -3.91 15.84
N THR A 262 9.53 -4.80 16.84
CA THR A 262 9.74 -6.24 16.65
C THR A 262 8.83 -7.01 17.59
N ILE A 263 8.19 -8.06 17.08
CA ILE A 263 7.35 -8.98 17.85
C ILE A 263 7.91 -10.39 17.73
N PHE A 264 7.96 -11.10 18.84
CA PHE A 264 8.32 -12.51 18.93
C PHE A 264 7.09 -13.32 19.32
N GLU A 265 6.81 -14.37 18.55
CA GLU A 265 5.84 -15.39 18.92
C GLU A 265 6.54 -16.73 19.07
N LEU A 266 6.15 -17.46 20.12
CA LEU A 266 6.79 -18.70 20.52
C LEU A 266 5.80 -19.85 20.42
N ARG A 267 6.20 -20.93 19.76
CA ARG A 267 5.46 -22.20 19.75
C ARG A 267 6.37 -23.31 20.23
N ASN A 268 5.83 -24.23 21.02
CA ASN A 268 6.63 -25.34 21.54
C ASN A 268 7.06 -26.29 20.42
N LEU A 269 6.14 -26.61 19.50
CA LEU A 269 6.40 -27.50 18.38
C LEU A 269 5.72 -26.98 17.12
N LEU A 270 6.43 -27.03 15.99
CA LEU A 270 5.87 -26.63 14.71
C LEU A 270 4.65 -27.49 14.34
N GLY A 271 3.60 -26.85 13.84
CA GLY A 271 2.39 -27.53 13.36
C GLY A 271 1.40 -27.92 14.45
N LEU A 272 1.77 -27.78 15.73
CA LEU A 272 0.83 -27.86 16.84
C LEU A 272 0.43 -26.44 17.24
N LEU A 273 -0.88 -26.21 17.37
CA LEU A 273 -1.42 -24.96 17.91
C LEU A 273 -1.18 -23.68 17.07
N GLY A 274 -0.79 -23.80 15.79
CA GLY A 274 -0.67 -22.69 14.85
C GLY A 274 0.77 -22.36 14.44
N ASP A 275 0.92 -21.45 13.49
CA ASP A 275 2.22 -20.94 13.03
C ASP A 275 2.54 -19.62 13.75
N PRO A 276 3.73 -19.48 14.36
CA PRO A 276 4.06 -18.30 15.17
C PRO A 276 4.15 -17.01 14.35
N VAL A 277 4.59 -17.05 13.09
CA VAL A 277 4.63 -15.84 12.24
C VAL A 277 3.23 -15.40 11.84
N LEU A 278 2.33 -16.34 11.55
CA LEU A 278 0.93 -16.00 11.29
C LEU A 278 0.28 -15.38 12.53
N GLU A 279 0.60 -15.85 13.73
CA GLU A 279 0.14 -15.22 14.96
C GLU A 279 0.70 -13.82 15.15
N ALA A 280 2.00 -13.65 14.92
CA ALA A 280 2.65 -12.34 14.97
C ALA A 280 2.01 -11.38 13.96
N SER A 281 1.59 -11.88 12.80
CA SER A 281 0.88 -11.09 11.78
C SER A 281 -0.50 -10.62 12.26
N VAL A 282 -1.23 -11.46 12.99
CA VAL A 282 -2.51 -11.08 13.61
C VAL A 282 -2.29 -10.10 14.77
N GLY A 283 -1.23 -10.28 15.56
CA GLY A 283 -0.82 -9.32 16.60
C GLY A 283 -0.44 -7.96 16.04
N TYR A 284 0.35 -7.93 14.96
CA TYR A 284 0.67 -6.73 14.19
C TYR A 284 -0.60 -6.01 13.73
N ALA A 285 -1.58 -6.76 13.23
CA ALA A 285 -2.83 -6.20 12.79
C ALA A 285 -3.61 -5.51 13.92
N LYS A 286 -3.67 -6.12 15.11
CA LYS A 286 -4.26 -5.48 16.30
C LYS A 286 -3.56 -4.17 16.68
N ILE A 287 -2.23 -4.13 16.55
CA ILE A 287 -1.44 -2.92 16.82
C ILE A 287 -1.80 -1.79 15.84
N VAL A 288 -1.77 -2.05 14.53
CA VAL A 288 -2.02 -1.00 13.52
C VAL A 288 -3.50 -0.62 13.38
N SER A 289 -4.41 -1.47 13.86
CA SER A 289 -5.84 -1.16 13.97
C SER A 289 -6.21 -0.35 15.21
N SER A 290 -5.27 -0.12 16.15
CA SER A 290 -5.55 0.66 17.36
C SER A 290 -5.78 2.15 17.05
N ARG A 291 -6.85 2.71 17.66
CA ARG A 291 -7.13 4.16 17.60
C ARG A 291 -6.00 5.01 18.19
N LYS A 292 -5.30 4.52 19.22
CA LYS A 292 -4.22 5.27 19.88
C LYS A 292 -3.03 5.47 18.95
N VAL A 293 -2.75 4.48 18.10
CA VAL A 293 -1.70 4.58 17.09
C VAL A 293 -2.12 5.47 15.93
N ASP A 294 -3.41 5.46 15.55
CA ASP A 294 -3.92 6.36 14.50
C ASP A 294 -3.77 7.84 14.91
N THR A 295 -4.02 8.21 16.17
CA THR A 295 -3.87 9.61 16.59
C THR A 295 -2.43 10.14 16.49
N VAL A 296 -1.42 9.30 16.77
CA VAL A 296 -0.01 9.73 16.86
C VAL A 296 0.75 9.49 15.55
N CYS A 297 0.44 8.41 14.83
CA CYS A 297 1.25 7.93 13.72
C CYS A 297 0.57 8.03 12.34
N ARG A 298 -0.69 8.49 12.27
CA ARG A 298 -1.44 8.60 11.00
C ARG A 298 -0.75 9.51 10.01
N GLY A 299 -0.60 9.01 8.77
CA GLY A 299 0.06 9.73 7.68
C GLY A 299 1.55 10.00 7.89
N ARG A 300 2.20 9.40 8.90
CA ARG A 300 3.65 9.57 9.16
C ARG A 300 4.47 8.31 8.91
N THR A 301 3.83 7.15 9.00
CA THR A 301 4.49 5.86 8.79
C THR A 301 3.52 4.82 8.21
N ASN A 302 4.09 3.79 7.59
CA ASN A 302 3.41 2.56 7.21
C ASN A 302 3.71 1.41 8.17
N PHE A 303 4.16 1.72 9.39
CA PHE A 303 4.36 0.76 10.47
C PHE A 303 5.28 -0.42 10.12
N PRO A 304 6.51 -0.17 9.59
CA PRO A 304 7.43 -1.25 9.31
C PRO A 304 7.79 -2.00 10.59
N MET A 305 7.64 -3.32 10.58
CA MET A 305 7.87 -4.17 11.75
C MET A 305 8.52 -5.50 11.38
N ILE A 306 9.40 -6.01 12.25
CA ILE A 306 9.94 -7.37 12.14
C ILE A 306 9.05 -8.33 12.94
N LEU A 307 8.68 -9.46 12.35
CA LEU A 307 7.92 -10.53 12.98
C LEU A 307 8.81 -11.77 13.09
N ILE A 308 9.03 -12.24 14.31
CA ILE A 308 9.93 -13.37 14.58
C ILE A 308 9.12 -14.53 15.13
N GLY A 309 9.10 -15.63 14.40
CA GLY A 309 8.49 -16.87 14.84
C GLY A 309 9.56 -17.84 15.33
N LEU A 310 9.42 -18.30 16.56
CA LEU A 310 10.30 -19.29 17.17
C LEU A 310 9.50 -20.56 17.44
N ALA A 311 9.88 -21.68 16.84
CA ALA A 311 9.22 -22.97 17.04
C ALA A 311 10.27 -24.08 17.15
N HIS A 312 10.59 -24.50 18.38
CA HIS A 312 11.67 -25.46 18.62
C HIS A 312 12.97 -24.99 17.92
N THR A 313 13.62 -25.82 17.11
CA THR A 313 14.81 -25.42 16.35
C THR A 313 14.51 -24.66 15.05
N ARG A 314 13.24 -24.36 14.74
CA ARG A 314 12.87 -23.51 13.61
C ARG A 314 12.84 -22.04 14.02
N VAL A 315 13.52 -21.21 13.25
CA VAL A 315 13.49 -19.75 13.35
C VAL A 315 12.96 -19.17 12.05
N GLN A 316 11.92 -18.36 12.13
CA GLN A 316 11.33 -17.67 10.99
C GLN A 316 11.43 -16.15 11.20
N ILE A 317 11.95 -15.45 10.21
CA ILE A 317 11.96 -13.99 10.16
C ILE A 317 11.03 -13.56 9.03
N ALA A 318 10.01 -12.79 9.39
CA ALA A 318 9.14 -12.10 8.47
C ALA A 318 9.16 -10.60 8.79
N ALA A 319 8.56 -9.81 7.92
CA ALA A 319 8.36 -8.39 8.16
C ALA A 319 7.01 -7.94 7.63
N ALA A 320 6.46 -6.87 8.22
CA ALA A 320 5.14 -6.36 7.92
C ALA A 320 5.15 -4.85 7.67
N VAL A 321 4.24 -4.39 6.82
CA VAL A 321 3.88 -2.99 6.62
C VAL A 321 2.36 -2.87 6.48
N PHE A 322 1.85 -1.68 6.79
CA PHE A 322 0.45 -1.31 6.66
C PHE A 322 0.32 -0.12 5.70
N THR A 323 -0.30 -0.37 4.56
CA THR A 323 -0.53 0.62 3.49
C THR A 323 -2.00 0.63 3.07
N GLY A 324 -2.93 0.52 4.03
CA GLY A 324 -4.35 0.28 3.79
C GLY A 324 -4.73 -1.20 3.93
N SER A 325 -3.94 -2.08 3.34
CA SER A 325 -3.90 -3.51 3.66
C SER A 325 -2.63 -3.85 4.43
N ILE A 326 -2.63 -4.98 5.13
CA ILE A 326 -1.43 -5.49 5.81
C ILE A 326 -0.71 -6.41 4.83
N TYR A 327 0.55 -6.07 4.54
CA TYR A 327 1.44 -6.92 3.75
C TYR A 327 2.49 -7.51 4.67
N VAL A 328 2.64 -8.83 4.58
CA VAL A 328 3.65 -9.58 5.31
C VAL A 328 4.52 -10.29 4.28
N SER A 329 5.85 -10.20 4.43
CA SER A 329 6.79 -10.99 3.63
C SER A 329 7.58 -11.94 4.52
N ASN A 330 7.59 -13.21 4.17
CA ASN A 330 8.48 -14.19 4.76
C ASN A 330 9.88 -13.98 4.20
N LEU A 331 10.84 -13.60 5.05
CA LEU A 331 12.19 -13.21 4.61
C LEU A 331 13.15 -14.40 4.65
N ILE A 332 13.14 -15.17 5.75
CA ILE A 332 13.94 -16.38 5.87
C ILE A 332 13.32 -17.37 6.88
N THR A 333 13.43 -18.66 6.57
CA THR A 333 13.11 -19.75 7.50
C THR A 333 14.35 -20.63 7.66
N LEU A 334 14.78 -20.86 8.89
CA LEU A 334 15.90 -21.73 9.22
C LEU A 334 15.42 -22.93 10.03
N ASP A 335 15.70 -24.13 9.55
CA ASP A 335 15.57 -25.37 10.31
C ASP A 335 16.92 -25.74 10.91
N LEU A 336 17.11 -25.41 12.18
CA LEU A 336 18.39 -25.57 12.85
C LEU A 336 18.50 -26.97 13.45
N GLY A 337 19.71 -27.52 13.48
CA GLY A 337 19.97 -28.84 14.04
C GLY A 337 21.32 -28.90 14.74
N VAL A 338 21.40 -29.73 15.79
CA VAL A 338 22.59 -29.95 16.63
C VAL A 338 23.49 -31.12 16.15
N GLY A 339 23.25 -31.63 14.94
CA GLY A 339 24.03 -32.72 14.34
C GLY A 339 25.32 -32.28 13.64
N LEU A 340 25.76 -33.04 12.63
CA LEU A 340 27.02 -32.80 11.90
C LEU A 340 27.17 -31.38 11.31
N ASN A 341 26.05 -30.71 11.02
CA ASN A 341 26.02 -29.35 10.45
C ASN A 341 25.83 -28.24 11.52
N ALA A 342 25.90 -28.56 12.81
CA ALA A 342 25.62 -27.62 13.90
C ALA A 342 26.45 -26.33 13.80
N THR A 343 27.74 -26.42 13.47
CA THR A 343 28.60 -25.24 13.30
C THR A 343 28.08 -24.31 12.20
N ASN A 344 27.68 -24.85 11.05
CA ASN A 344 27.13 -24.04 9.95
C ASN A 344 25.79 -23.41 10.35
N HIS A 345 24.94 -24.13 11.09
CA HIS A 345 23.68 -23.59 11.60
C HIS A 345 23.89 -22.46 12.62
N MET A 346 24.88 -22.60 13.52
CA MET A 346 25.24 -21.57 14.50
C MET A 346 25.72 -20.29 13.83
N ILE A 347 26.64 -20.39 12.87
CA ILE A 347 27.14 -19.23 12.11
C ILE A 347 26.03 -18.60 11.27
N THR A 348 25.19 -19.41 10.61
CA THR A 348 24.06 -18.90 9.82
C THR A 348 23.06 -18.15 10.70
N LEU A 349 22.72 -18.69 11.87
CA LEU A 349 21.82 -18.01 12.81
C LEU A 349 22.45 -16.70 13.34
N ALA A 350 23.75 -16.71 13.67
CA ALA A 350 24.45 -15.51 14.13
C ALA A 350 24.45 -14.39 13.08
N ARG A 351 24.61 -14.74 11.80
CA ARG A 351 24.48 -13.79 10.67
C ARG A 351 23.07 -13.22 10.58
N VAL A 352 22.04 -14.05 10.71
CA VAL A 352 20.64 -13.59 10.74
C VAL A 352 20.39 -12.63 11.91
N PHE A 353 20.85 -12.98 13.12
CA PHE A 353 20.73 -12.11 14.29
C PHE A 353 21.43 -10.76 14.08
N THR A 354 22.61 -10.76 13.47
CA THR A 354 23.33 -9.53 13.10
C THR A 354 22.51 -8.65 12.15
N CYS A 355 21.89 -9.23 11.12
CA CYS A 355 21.03 -8.51 10.19
C CYS A 355 19.78 -7.93 10.90
N VAL A 356 19.13 -8.73 11.74
CA VAL A 356 17.94 -8.31 12.50
C VAL A 356 18.28 -7.17 13.45
N LEU A 357 19.39 -7.25 14.19
CA LEU A 357 19.86 -6.21 15.11
C LEU A 357 20.12 -4.87 14.40
N LYS A 358 20.78 -4.92 13.25
CA LYS A 358 21.00 -3.73 12.41
C LYS A 358 19.66 -3.11 12.00
N CYS A 359 18.69 -3.92 11.58
CA CYS A 359 17.36 -3.45 11.20
C CYS A 359 16.58 -2.90 12.41
N GLN A 360 16.68 -3.52 13.59
CA GLN A 360 16.05 -3.03 14.83
C GLN A 360 16.56 -1.64 15.19
N SER A 361 17.87 -1.41 15.12
CA SER A 361 18.44 -0.08 15.38
C SER A 361 17.90 0.99 14.41
N LEU A 362 17.66 0.63 13.14
CA LEU A 362 17.07 1.54 12.16
C LEU A 362 15.59 1.80 12.43
N LEU A 363 14.83 0.78 12.83
CA LEU A 363 13.42 0.92 13.19
C LEU A 363 13.22 1.75 14.46
N ASP A 364 14.05 1.52 15.48
CA ASP A 364 14.03 2.30 16.72
C ASP A 364 14.26 3.80 16.46
N LYS A 365 15.27 4.12 15.62
CA LYS A 365 15.52 5.49 15.16
C LYS A 365 14.36 6.06 14.35
N HIS A 366 13.74 5.26 13.48
CA HIS A 366 12.58 5.66 12.69
C HIS A 366 11.39 6.06 13.56
N TYR A 367 11.03 5.24 14.55
CA TYR A 367 9.91 5.52 15.44
C TYR A 367 10.21 6.65 16.43
N SER A 368 11.41 6.70 17.00
CA SER A 368 11.84 7.79 17.89
C SER A 368 11.89 9.15 17.17
N GLY A 369 12.18 9.16 15.87
CA GLY A 369 12.23 10.37 15.04
C GLY A 369 10.88 10.82 14.45
N LEU A 370 9.80 10.07 14.66
CA LEU A 370 8.54 10.27 13.95
C LEU A 370 7.90 11.65 14.21
N LEU A 371 8.04 12.16 15.45
CA LEU A 371 7.48 13.45 15.87
C LEU A 371 8.37 14.64 15.47
N SER A 372 9.61 14.39 15.04
CA SER A 372 10.50 15.44 14.53
C SER A 372 10.14 15.86 13.10
N GLN A 373 9.25 15.13 12.44
CA GLN A 373 8.73 15.47 11.10
C GLN A 373 7.61 16.51 11.20
N PRO A 374 7.51 17.44 10.23
CA PRO A 374 6.48 18.48 10.23
C PRO A 374 5.07 17.88 10.39
N PRO A 375 4.12 18.61 11.02
CA PRO A 375 2.87 18.02 11.48
C PRO A 375 1.95 17.46 10.40
N GLN A 376 2.14 17.91 9.16
CA GLN A 376 1.27 17.62 8.02
C GLN A 376 1.30 16.11 7.70
N PRO A 377 0.20 15.38 7.95
CA PRO A 377 0.11 13.97 7.63
C PRO A 377 0.16 13.79 6.12
N THR A 378 1.24 13.19 5.61
CA THR A 378 1.35 12.90 4.18
C THR A 378 1.16 11.39 4.01
N PHE A 379 0.02 10.98 3.46
CA PHE A 379 -0.21 9.56 3.11
C PHE A 379 0.80 9.01 2.08
N CYS A 380 1.80 9.79 1.69
CA CYS A 380 3.06 9.36 1.10
C CYS A 380 3.63 8.10 1.74
N SER A 381 3.48 7.92 3.06
CA SER A 381 3.97 6.70 3.74
C SER A 381 3.28 5.41 3.25
N ALA A 382 2.05 5.49 2.73
CA ALA A 382 1.32 4.34 2.18
C ALA A 382 1.72 4.00 0.73
N PHE A 383 2.43 4.89 0.05
CA PHE A 383 2.91 4.64 -1.30
C PHE A 383 4.27 3.93 -1.31
N PRO A 384 4.66 3.31 -2.43
CA PRO A 384 5.97 2.69 -2.55
C PRO A 384 7.13 3.67 -2.28
N ASN A 385 8.14 3.19 -1.57
CA ASN A 385 9.43 3.84 -1.37
C ASN A 385 10.54 2.81 -1.66
N PRO A 386 10.70 2.42 -2.94
CA PRO A 386 11.56 1.32 -3.30
C PRO A 386 13.04 1.66 -3.09
N THR A 387 13.84 0.63 -2.82
CA THR A 387 15.30 0.74 -2.76
C THR A 387 15.92 0.04 -3.97
N PRO A 388 16.80 0.68 -4.75
CA PRO A 388 17.50 0.03 -5.86
C PRO A 388 18.37 -1.13 -5.38
N VAL A 389 18.46 -2.19 -6.17
CA VAL A 389 19.42 -3.28 -5.89
C VAL A 389 20.86 -2.75 -5.99
N ASN A 390 21.12 -1.97 -7.04
CA ASN A 390 22.40 -1.35 -7.35
C ASN A 390 22.54 0.00 -6.67
N SER A 391 23.50 0.14 -5.76
CA SER A 391 23.70 1.36 -4.95
C SER A 391 24.09 2.62 -5.75
N GLY A 392 24.45 2.48 -7.03
CA GLY A 392 24.74 3.62 -7.92
C GLY A 392 23.52 4.17 -8.67
N VAL A 393 22.37 3.51 -8.57
CA VAL A 393 21.13 3.92 -9.24
C VAL A 393 20.39 4.93 -8.36
N THR A 394 19.99 6.06 -8.96
CA THR A 394 19.13 7.05 -8.31
C THR A 394 17.72 6.95 -8.87
N ILE A 395 16.74 6.72 -8.01
CA ILE A 395 15.32 6.69 -8.40
C ILE A 395 14.87 8.13 -8.69
N PRO A 396 14.12 8.37 -9.78
CA PRO A 396 13.57 9.70 -10.06
C PRO A 396 12.66 10.17 -8.92
N SER A 397 12.70 11.48 -8.62
CA SER A 397 11.78 12.08 -7.65
C SER A 397 10.34 11.98 -8.16
N LEU A 398 9.48 11.32 -7.39
CA LEU A 398 8.11 11.01 -7.76
C LEU A 398 7.13 11.47 -6.69
N THR A 399 6.04 12.07 -7.15
CA THR A 399 4.86 12.34 -6.32
C THR A 399 3.73 11.44 -6.78
N TYR A 400 3.42 10.41 -5.98
CA TYR A 400 2.31 9.51 -6.26
C TYR A 400 0.97 10.24 -6.13
N ARG A 401 0.09 10.01 -7.11
CA ARG A 401 -1.24 10.62 -7.22
C ARG A 401 -2.36 9.58 -7.13
N GLY A 402 -2.08 8.30 -7.35
CA GLY A 402 -3.08 7.24 -7.18
C GLY A 402 -2.64 5.87 -7.70
N VAL A 403 -3.57 4.91 -7.71
CA VAL A 403 -3.39 3.55 -8.21
C VAL A 403 -4.15 3.39 -9.53
N ILE A 404 -3.64 2.56 -10.44
CA ILE A 404 -4.28 2.27 -11.74
C ILE A 404 -4.80 0.84 -11.72
N LEU A 405 -6.08 0.61 -12.04
CA LEU A 405 -6.62 -0.75 -12.15
C LEU A 405 -6.30 -1.39 -13.49
N ASN A 406 -6.04 -2.70 -13.42
CA ASN A 406 -5.57 -3.53 -14.53
C ASN A 406 -6.58 -3.73 -15.68
N GLN A 407 -7.85 -3.30 -15.59
CA GLN A 407 -8.88 -3.73 -16.55
C GLN A 407 -9.65 -2.62 -17.29
N THR A 408 -9.60 -1.36 -16.84
CA THR A 408 -10.40 -0.28 -17.47
C THR A 408 -9.60 0.98 -17.82
N GLY A 409 -8.31 1.04 -17.44
CA GLY A 409 -7.53 2.28 -17.51
C GLY A 409 -8.05 3.38 -16.56
N GLY A 410 -9.08 3.08 -15.76
CA GLY A 410 -9.56 3.95 -14.71
C GLY A 410 -8.52 4.06 -13.61
N ILE A 411 -8.19 5.29 -13.23
CA ILE A 411 -7.52 5.57 -11.96
C ILE A 411 -8.56 5.23 -10.89
N VAL A 412 -8.31 4.15 -10.14
CA VAL A 412 -9.16 3.78 -9.02
C VAL A 412 -8.34 3.76 -7.77
N THR A 413 -9.05 4.07 -6.72
CA THR A 413 -8.52 4.68 -5.55
C THR A 413 -8.48 3.69 -4.39
N ASP A 414 -8.26 2.42 -4.71
CA ASP A 414 -8.39 1.29 -3.80
C ASP A 414 -7.09 0.47 -3.79
N LEU A 415 -6.36 0.50 -2.67
CA LEU A 415 -5.14 -0.29 -2.48
C LEU A 415 -5.44 -1.78 -2.28
N THR A 416 -6.68 -2.17 -1.97
CA THR A 416 -7.06 -3.58 -1.72
C THR A 416 -6.94 -4.46 -2.97
N GLN A 417 -6.95 -3.87 -4.17
CA GLN A 417 -6.87 -4.60 -5.45
C GLN A 417 -5.45 -4.89 -5.92
N LEU A 418 -4.40 -4.35 -5.26
CA LEU A 418 -3.01 -4.73 -5.54
C LEU A 418 -2.79 -6.25 -5.39
N ASN A 419 -3.60 -6.90 -4.56
CA ASN A 419 -3.58 -8.33 -4.29
C ASN A 419 -4.11 -9.23 -5.41
N GLN A 420 -4.72 -8.67 -6.46
CA GLN A 420 -5.37 -9.44 -7.53
C GLN A 420 -4.56 -9.47 -8.84
N GLY A 421 -3.41 -8.81 -8.87
CA GLY A 421 -2.53 -8.74 -10.05
C GLY A 421 -1.12 -9.24 -9.75
N THR A 422 -0.41 -9.67 -10.79
CA THR A 422 1.02 -10.00 -10.72
C THR A 422 1.92 -8.75 -10.81
N THR A 423 1.32 -7.57 -11.02
CA THR A 423 1.99 -6.28 -11.12
C THR A 423 1.20 -5.18 -10.41
N ALA A 424 1.91 -4.22 -9.83
CA ALA A 424 1.33 -2.99 -9.27
C ALA A 424 1.55 -1.82 -10.23
N LYS A 425 0.53 -0.98 -10.45
CA LYS A 425 0.60 0.21 -11.33
C LYS A 425 0.07 1.42 -10.59
N TYR A 426 0.84 2.51 -10.62
CA TYR A 426 0.52 3.77 -9.95
C TYR A 426 0.57 4.92 -10.93
N TYR A 427 -0.26 5.93 -10.70
CA TYR A 427 -0.19 7.22 -11.37
C TYR A 427 0.63 8.18 -10.50
N ALA A 428 1.60 8.87 -11.10
CA ALA A 428 2.49 9.78 -10.41
C ALA A 428 2.90 10.96 -11.30
N THR A 429 3.55 11.95 -10.70
CA THR A 429 4.24 13.03 -11.42
C THR A 429 5.73 13.03 -11.09
N LEU A 430 6.57 13.33 -12.07
CA LEU A 430 7.99 13.63 -11.86
C LEU A 430 8.18 15.03 -11.23
N ALA A 431 9.42 15.38 -10.91
CA ALA A 431 9.77 16.69 -10.34
C ALA A 431 9.42 17.88 -11.26
N ASP A 432 9.30 17.66 -12.56
CA ASP A 432 8.90 18.65 -13.56
C ASP A 432 7.40 18.61 -13.90
N ASP A 433 6.60 17.98 -13.02
CA ASP A 433 5.16 17.72 -13.18
C ASP A 433 4.77 16.85 -14.38
N THR A 434 5.74 16.21 -15.05
CA THR A 434 5.45 15.23 -16.10
C THR A 434 4.66 14.05 -15.52
N LYS A 435 3.50 13.77 -16.13
CA LYS A 435 2.61 12.67 -15.74
C LYS A 435 3.19 11.33 -16.18
N VAL A 436 3.28 10.39 -15.25
CA VAL A 436 3.88 9.07 -15.48
C VAL A 436 3.05 7.94 -14.88
N VAL A 437 3.25 6.75 -15.43
CA VAL A 437 2.88 5.48 -14.83
C VAL A 437 4.11 4.87 -14.17
N VAL A 438 3.99 4.52 -12.90
CA VAL A 438 4.99 3.72 -12.18
C VAL A 438 4.48 2.29 -12.05
N LYS A 439 5.19 1.35 -12.67
CA LYS A 439 4.86 -0.08 -12.64
C LYS A 439 5.92 -0.85 -11.87
N PHE A 440 5.47 -1.80 -11.05
CA PHE A 440 6.34 -2.80 -10.43
C PHE A 440 5.95 -4.19 -10.95
N ALA A 441 6.93 -4.91 -11.48
CA ALA A 441 6.72 -6.22 -12.10
C ALA A 441 7.88 -7.18 -11.75
N PRO A 442 7.66 -8.50 -11.67
CA PRO A 442 8.75 -9.46 -11.44
C PRO A 442 9.80 -9.50 -12.56
N ARG A 443 9.44 -9.07 -13.77
CA ARG A 443 10.32 -8.97 -14.93
C ARG A 443 9.79 -7.91 -15.89
N TYR A 444 10.67 -7.28 -16.66
CA TYR A 444 10.30 -6.29 -17.67
C TYR A 444 11.31 -6.27 -18.82
N ASN A 445 10.83 -6.22 -20.06
CA ASN A 445 11.72 -6.10 -21.22
C ASN A 445 11.90 -4.63 -21.62
N ALA A 446 12.88 -3.97 -20.99
CA ALA A 446 13.18 -2.56 -21.25
C ALA A 446 13.64 -2.30 -22.69
N ASP A 447 14.36 -3.24 -23.31
CA ASP A 447 14.89 -3.07 -24.66
C ASP A 447 13.79 -3.12 -25.72
N ALA A 448 12.86 -4.07 -25.60
CA ALA A 448 11.65 -4.11 -26.42
C ALA A 448 10.83 -2.82 -26.31
N HIS A 449 10.66 -2.31 -25.08
CA HIS A 449 9.98 -1.05 -24.84
C HIS A 449 10.70 0.11 -25.53
N ARG A 450 12.01 0.30 -25.30
CA ARG A 450 12.79 1.39 -25.91
C ARG A 450 12.73 1.35 -27.44
N HIS A 451 12.89 0.17 -28.05
CA HIS A 451 12.79 0.04 -29.51
C HIS A 451 11.45 0.52 -30.08
N LEU A 452 10.35 0.26 -29.39
CA LEU A 452 9.04 0.77 -29.81
C LEU A 452 8.83 2.24 -29.44
N ALA A 453 9.36 2.70 -28.30
CA ALA A 453 9.28 4.10 -27.90
C ALA A 453 10.01 5.00 -28.90
N ASP A 454 11.22 4.62 -29.33
CA ASP A 454 12.01 5.33 -30.34
C ASP A 454 11.29 5.43 -31.69
N ALA A 455 10.45 4.43 -32.01
CA ALA A 455 9.63 4.40 -33.22
C ALA A 455 8.23 5.04 -33.03
N GLY A 456 7.92 5.58 -31.85
CA GLY A 456 6.62 6.20 -31.54
C GLY A 456 5.47 5.21 -31.28
N PHE A 457 5.77 3.92 -31.12
CA PHE A 457 4.81 2.83 -30.87
C PHE A 457 4.75 2.35 -29.41
N ALA A 458 5.46 3.00 -28.49
CA ALA A 458 5.32 2.79 -27.05
C ALA A 458 5.39 4.14 -26.31
N PRO A 459 4.91 4.22 -25.06
CA PRO A 459 5.16 5.37 -24.21
C PRO A 459 6.66 5.65 -24.06
N ALA A 460 7.07 6.88 -23.78
CA ALA A 460 8.46 7.13 -23.42
C ALA A 460 8.84 6.40 -22.12
N LEU A 461 9.99 5.72 -22.10
CA LEU A 461 10.50 5.03 -20.91
C LEU A 461 11.48 5.95 -20.16
N HIS A 462 11.10 6.41 -18.98
CA HIS A 462 11.90 7.33 -18.16
C HIS A 462 12.86 6.61 -17.21
N PHE A 463 12.49 5.45 -16.70
CA PHE A 463 13.30 4.68 -15.75
C PHE A 463 12.93 3.19 -15.80
N CYS A 464 13.91 2.30 -15.71
CA CYS A 464 13.69 0.86 -15.62
C CYS A 464 14.87 0.18 -14.93
N GLU A 465 14.73 -0.16 -13.66
CA GLU A 465 15.83 -0.74 -12.85
C GLU A 465 15.29 -1.75 -11.83
N ASP A 466 16.15 -2.68 -11.41
CA ASP A 466 15.86 -3.65 -10.37
C ASP A 466 15.80 -2.98 -8.99
N VAL A 467 14.74 -3.28 -8.24
CA VAL A 467 14.53 -2.84 -6.86
C VAL A 467 14.45 -4.04 -5.92
N VAL A 468 14.83 -3.82 -4.66
CA VAL A 468 14.82 -4.87 -3.63
C VAL A 468 13.40 -5.42 -3.45
N GLY A 469 13.30 -6.74 -3.26
CA GLY A 469 12.02 -7.46 -3.26
C GLY A 469 11.77 -8.28 -4.53
N GLY A 470 12.76 -8.36 -5.43
CA GLY A 470 12.68 -9.18 -6.65
C GLY A 470 11.75 -8.58 -7.71
N LEU A 471 11.69 -7.25 -7.78
CA LEU A 471 10.85 -6.51 -8.71
C LEU A 471 11.69 -5.56 -9.57
N VAL A 472 11.17 -5.26 -10.75
CA VAL A 472 11.64 -4.18 -11.62
C VAL A 472 10.71 -2.99 -11.44
N MET A 473 11.28 -1.82 -11.18
CA MET A 473 10.56 -0.55 -11.19
C MET A 473 10.64 0.08 -12.57
N VAL A 474 9.50 0.37 -13.16
CA VAL A 474 9.37 0.96 -14.50
C VAL A 474 8.63 2.28 -14.37
N VAL A 475 9.22 3.37 -14.83
CA VAL A 475 8.56 4.69 -14.93
C VAL A 475 8.43 5.03 -16.40
N MET A 476 7.21 5.20 -16.88
CA MET A 476 6.92 5.49 -18.29
C MET A 476 5.87 6.59 -18.43
N GLU A 477 5.83 7.23 -19.59
CA GLU A 477 4.88 8.30 -19.91
C GLU A 477 3.42 7.87 -19.63
N TRP A 478 2.64 8.76 -19.03
CA TRP A 478 1.18 8.63 -19.00
C TRP A 478 0.61 8.97 -20.38
N VAL A 479 -0.03 7.99 -21.03
CA VAL A 479 -0.67 8.18 -22.33
C VAL A 479 -2.17 8.38 -22.15
N ASP A 480 -2.68 9.54 -22.57
CA ASP A 480 -4.12 9.83 -22.63
C ASP A 480 -4.75 9.10 -23.82
N ALA A 481 -4.90 7.78 -23.68
CA ALA A 481 -5.47 6.88 -24.67
C ALA A 481 -6.25 5.77 -23.97
N LYS A 482 -7.21 5.17 -24.69
CA LYS A 482 -8.00 4.06 -24.15
C LYS A 482 -7.52 2.74 -24.75
N PRO A 483 -7.64 1.61 -24.02
CA PRO A 483 -7.48 0.30 -24.61
C PRO A 483 -8.38 0.13 -25.83
N LEU A 484 -7.94 -0.63 -26.83
CA LEU A 484 -8.75 -0.85 -28.03
C LEU A 484 -10.12 -1.46 -27.68
N ALA A 485 -11.16 -0.85 -28.23
CA ALA A 485 -12.54 -1.31 -28.14
C ALA A 485 -12.88 -2.23 -29.32
N TYR A 486 -14.15 -2.65 -29.39
CA TYR A 486 -14.64 -3.63 -30.37
C TYR A 486 -14.43 -3.20 -31.82
N GLU A 487 -14.63 -1.92 -32.13
CA GLU A 487 -14.51 -1.38 -33.49
C GLU A 487 -13.08 -0.91 -33.77
N ILE A 488 -12.27 -1.77 -34.41
CA ILE A 488 -10.88 -1.46 -34.77
C ILE A 488 -10.79 -1.10 -36.26
N PRO A 489 -10.47 0.15 -36.63
CA PRO A 489 -10.22 0.51 -38.03
C PRO A 489 -9.07 -0.30 -38.61
N LEU A 490 -9.16 -0.72 -39.89
CA LEU A 490 -8.07 -1.47 -40.55
C LEU A 490 -6.71 -0.73 -40.50
N THR A 491 -6.73 0.59 -40.59
CA THR A 491 -5.53 1.45 -40.49
C THR A 491 -4.83 1.35 -39.13
N VAL A 492 -5.56 0.99 -38.07
CA VAL A 492 -5.00 0.74 -36.74
C VAL A 492 -4.26 -0.61 -36.71
N LEU A 493 -4.77 -1.62 -37.42
CA LEU A 493 -4.14 -2.95 -37.51
C LEU A 493 -2.83 -2.93 -38.29
N ASP A 494 -2.71 -2.05 -39.27
CA ASP A 494 -1.44 -1.86 -40.00
C ASP A 494 -0.38 -1.26 -39.07
N LYS A 495 -0.73 -0.24 -38.27
CA LYS A 495 0.18 0.30 -37.23
C LYS A 495 0.62 -0.73 -36.19
N ILE A 496 -0.29 -1.62 -35.78
CA ILE A 496 0.06 -2.73 -34.87
C ILE A 496 1.04 -3.69 -35.56
N THR A 497 0.82 -3.98 -36.84
CA THR A 497 1.70 -4.84 -37.64
C THR A 497 3.10 -4.23 -37.75
N ASP A 498 3.20 -2.93 -38.00
CA ASP A 498 4.48 -2.21 -38.08
C ASP A 498 5.23 -2.26 -36.74
N ALA A 499 4.55 -2.00 -35.62
CA ALA A 499 5.13 -2.10 -34.29
C ALA A 499 5.69 -3.51 -34.01
N VAL A 500 4.92 -4.56 -34.32
CA VAL A 500 5.36 -5.95 -34.11
C VAL A 500 6.54 -6.31 -35.03
N ASN A 501 6.55 -5.83 -36.28
CA ASN A 501 7.65 -6.05 -37.21
C ASN A 501 8.98 -5.44 -36.72
N ILE A 502 8.94 -4.28 -36.03
CA ILE A 502 10.14 -3.67 -35.43
C ILE A 502 10.75 -4.60 -34.37
N LEU A 503 9.92 -5.19 -33.51
CA LEU A 503 10.39 -6.17 -32.51
C LEU A 503 10.91 -7.44 -33.18
N HIS A 504 10.17 -7.98 -34.15
CA HIS A 504 10.52 -9.21 -34.86
C HIS A 504 11.82 -9.07 -35.65
N ALA A 505 12.13 -7.89 -36.18
CA ALA A 505 13.40 -7.61 -36.84
C ALA A 505 14.62 -7.69 -35.88
N LYS A 506 14.38 -7.69 -34.57
CA LYS A 506 15.39 -7.88 -33.52
C LYS A 506 15.24 -9.20 -32.77
N ASP A 507 14.51 -10.16 -33.34
CA ASP A 507 14.21 -11.44 -32.71
C ASP A 507 13.49 -11.33 -31.36
N ILE A 508 12.71 -10.27 -31.16
CA ILE A 508 11.88 -10.09 -29.97
C ILE A 508 10.43 -10.43 -30.32
N VAL A 509 9.80 -11.27 -29.52
CA VAL A 509 8.36 -11.57 -29.55
C VAL A 509 7.70 -10.73 -28.45
N PHE A 510 6.60 -10.03 -28.75
CA PHE A 510 5.86 -9.26 -27.76
C PHE A 510 5.18 -10.18 -26.74
N GLY A 511 4.61 -11.29 -27.22
CA GLY A 511 4.15 -12.42 -26.42
C GLY A 511 2.77 -12.21 -25.81
N ASP A 512 2.45 -10.99 -25.37
CA ASP A 512 1.15 -10.66 -24.76
C ASP A 512 0.29 -9.71 -25.61
N LEU A 513 0.29 -9.91 -26.94
CA LEU A 513 -0.38 -8.98 -27.86
C LEU A 513 -1.90 -9.15 -27.77
N ARG A 514 -2.57 -8.25 -27.04
CA ARG A 514 -4.02 -8.27 -26.78
C ARG A 514 -4.57 -6.85 -26.80
N GLU A 515 -5.87 -6.72 -27.05
CA GLU A 515 -6.59 -5.44 -27.13
C GLU A 515 -6.35 -4.56 -25.89
N GLN A 516 -6.28 -5.17 -24.71
CA GLN A 516 -6.00 -4.48 -23.44
C GLN A 516 -4.58 -3.88 -23.33
N ASN A 517 -3.64 -4.38 -24.13
CA ASN A 517 -2.23 -3.94 -24.15
C ASN A 517 -1.95 -3.01 -25.34
N ILE A 518 -2.99 -2.56 -26.04
CA ILE A 518 -2.91 -1.63 -27.17
C ILE A 518 -3.75 -0.40 -26.81
N LEU A 519 -3.10 0.74 -26.62
CA LEU A 519 -3.79 2.00 -26.35
C LEU A 519 -3.90 2.81 -27.62
N TYR A 520 -5.09 3.33 -27.90
CA TYR A 520 -5.37 4.16 -29.06
C TYR A 520 -6.10 5.45 -28.66
N ASN A 521 -5.61 6.57 -29.17
CA ASN A 521 -6.30 7.86 -29.10
C ASN A 521 -6.81 8.22 -30.50
N ALA A 522 -8.13 8.17 -30.68
CA ALA A 522 -8.76 8.45 -31.97
C ALA A 522 -8.61 9.91 -32.43
N SER A 523 -8.49 10.86 -31.49
CA SER A 523 -8.37 12.29 -31.79
C SER A 523 -6.96 12.64 -32.31
N SER A 524 -5.92 12.02 -31.76
CA SER A 524 -4.53 12.23 -32.22
C SER A 524 -4.06 11.18 -33.23
N GLY A 525 -4.78 10.07 -33.38
CA GLY A 525 -4.37 8.91 -34.16
C GLY A 525 -3.16 8.17 -33.56
N ARG A 526 -2.76 8.50 -32.33
CA ARG A 526 -1.61 7.88 -31.64
C ARG A 526 -1.99 6.48 -31.16
N LEU A 527 -1.17 5.50 -31.54
CA LEU A 527 -1.26 4.11 -31.10
C LEU A 527 0.02 3.74 -30.37
N VAL A 528 -0.10 3.14 -29.18
CA VAL A 528 1.04 2.63 -28.42
C VAL A 528 0.75 1.23 -27.88
N LEU A 529 1.77 0.38 -27.89
CA LEU A 529 1.79 -0.88 -27.15
C LEU A 529 2.27 -0.63 -25.73
N VAL A 530 1.66 -1.31 -24.78
CA VAL A 530 2.01 -1.26 -23.35
C VAL A 530 2.11 -2.67 -22.78
N ASP A 531 2.72 -2.82 -21.60
CA ASP A 531 2.87 -4.10 -20.90
C ASP A 531 3.89 -5.06 -21.54
N PHE A 532 5.17 -4.74 -21.39
CA PHE A 532 6.30 -5.49 -21.94
C PHE A 532 6.82 -6.61 -21.01
N ASP A 533 6.03 -7.04 -20.02
CA ASP A 533 6.47 -8.02 -19.01
C ASP A 533 6.72 -9.40 -19.61
N TRP A 534 6.09 -9.70 -20.74
CA TRP A 534 6.18 -11.01 -21.39
C TRP A 534 7.09 -11.00 -22.59
N ALA A 535 7.49 -9.84 -23.10
CA ALA A 535 8.31 -9.77 -24.29
C ALA A 535 9.64 -10.51 -24.08
N GLY A 536 10.04 -11.30 -25.06
CA GLY A 536 11.17 -12.21 -24.95
C GLY A 536 11.74 -12.59 -26.30
N GLU A 537 12.95 -13.17 -26.30
CA GLU A 537 13.63 -13.56 -27.53
C GLU A 537 12.92 -14.73 -28.24
N HIS A 538 12.80 -14.67 -29.55
CA HIS A 538 12.24 -15.73 -30.40
C HIS A 538 13.04 -17.03 -30.24
N GLY A 539 12.34 -18.14 -30.03
CA GLY A 539 12.94 -19.47 -29.88
C GLY A 539 13.64 -19.71 -28.53
N LYS A 540 13.69 -18.71 -27.63
CA LYS A 540 14.34 -18.84 -26.31
C LYS A 540 13.49 -18.32 -25.14
N GLY A 541 12.85 -17.18 -25.32
CA GLY A 541 11.94 -16.57 -24.35
C GLY A 541 10.80 -17.51 -24.00
N LYS A 542 10.33 -17.46 -22.75
CA LYS A 542 9.28 -18.36 -22.24
C LYS A 542 8.09 -17.59 -21.68
N TYR A 543 6.90 -18.13 -21.95
CA TYR A 543 5.66 -17.68 -21.33
C TYR A 543 5.69 -17.89 -19.81
N PRO A 544 4.98 -17.06 -19.03
CA PRO A 544 4.85 -17.30 -17.61
C PRO A 544 4.22 -18.67 -17.33
N PRO A 545 4.62 -19.36 -16.25
CA PRO A 545 4.03 -20.64 -15.88
C PRO A 545 2.57 -20.53 -15.42
N HIS A 546 2.11 -19.33 -15.06
CA HIS A 546 0.74 -19.07 -14.63
C HIS A 546 -0.14 -18.49 -15.74
N ILE A 547 0.29 -18.54 -17.01
CA ILE A 547 -0.53 -18.07 -18.14
C ILE A 547 -1.91 -18.74 -18.10
N ASN A 548 -2.96 -17.92 -18.16
CA ASN A 548 -4.31 -18.42 -18.14
C ASN A 548 -4.67 -19.00 -19.52
N MET A 549 -4.79 -20.33 -19.57
CA MET A 549 -5.17 -21.09 -20.78
C MET A 549 -6.68 -21.25 -20.94
N ALA A 550 -7.48 -20.72 -20.01
CA ALA A 550 -8.93 -20.78 -20.10
C ALA A 550 -9.43 -19.90 -21.25
N HIS A 551 -10.07 -20.53 -22.23
CA HIS A 551 -10.71 -19.86 -23.36
C HIS A 551 -12.04 -19.26 -22.91
N VAL A 552 -12.01 -18.05 -22.35
CA VAL A 552 -13.22 -17.35 -21.89
C VAL A 552 -13.71 -16.41 -23.00
N GLY A 553 -14.48 -16.98 -23.93
CA GLY A 553 -15.06 -16.27 -25.07
C GLY A 553 -14.15 -16.19 -26.30
N PRO A 554 -14.67 -15.64 -27.42
CA PRO A 554 -14.01 -15.69 -28.73
C PRO A 554 -12.70 -14.90 -28.82
N ARG A 555 -12.45 -13.97 -27.89
CA ARG A 555 -11.30 -13.03 -27.92
C ARG A 555 -10.17 -13.37 -26.94
N ARG A 556 -10.34 -14.42 -26.11
CA ARG A 556 -9.30 -14.94 -25.21
C ARG A 556 -8.81 -16.31 -25.68
N ILE A 557 -8.39 -16.36 -26.93
CA ILE A 557 -7.84 -17.56 -27.56
C ILE A 557 -6.35 -17.32 -27.79
N TRP A 558 -5.52 -18.30 -27.44
CA TRP A 558 -4.08 -18.25 -27.69
C TRP A 558 -3.72 -18.96 -29.00
N ALA A 559 -2.64 -18.50 -29.63
CA ALA A 559 -2.07 -19.19 -30.79
C ALA A 559 -1.68 -20.63 -30.46
N ARG A 560 -1.76 -21.52 -31.44
CA ARG A 560 -1.27 -22.91 -31.28
C ARG A 560 0.21 -22.87 -30.93
N GLY A 561 0.60 -23.60 -29.88
CA GLY A 561 1.98 -23.64 -29.38
C GLY A 561 2.22 -22.79 -28.13
N VAL A 562 1.34 -21.82 -27.84
CA VAL A 562 1.36 -21.10 -26.56
C VAL A 562 0.94 -22.04 -25.44
N MET A 563 1.76 -22.15 -24.41
CA MET A 563 1.48 -22.96 -23.22
C MET A 563 2.27 -22.44 -22.02
N PRO A 564 1.89 -22.81 -20.78
CA PRO A 564 2.66 -22.49 -19.58
C PRO A 564 4.13 -22.88 -19.72
N TYR A 565 5.02 -21.90 -19.53
CA TYR A 565 6.47 -22.08 -19.66
C TYR A 565 6.95 -22.55 -21.06
N GLY A 566 6.09 -22.47 -22.07
CA GLY A 566 6.40 -22.76 -23.46
C GLY A 566 7.27 -21.67 -24.11
N VAL A 567 7.98 -22.04 -25.16
CA VAL A 567 8.86 -21.14 -25.92
C VAL A 567 8.04 -20.15 -26.76
N MET A 568 8.52 -18.91 -26.84
CA MET A 568 7.91 -17.83 -27.59
C MET A 568 8.35 -17.86 -29.06
N GLU A 569 7.38 -17.82 -29.95
CA GLU A 569 7.59 -17.78 -31.39
C GLU A 569 6.96 -16.51 -31.98
N LYS A 570 7.62 -15.88 -32.96
CA LYS A 570 7.09 -14.71 -33.68
C LYS A 570 5.68 -14.95 -34.23
N GLU A 571 5.43 -16.19 -34.67
CA GLU A 571 4.13 -16.64 -35.15
C GLU A 571 3.00 -16.47 -34.14
N HIS A 572 3.29 -16.46 -32.83
CA HIS A 572 2.28 -16.20 -31.79
C HIS A 572 1.73 -14.77 -31.88
N ASP A 573 2.58 -13.76 -32.11
CA ASP A 573 2.12 -12.38 -32.31
C ASP A 573 1.38 -12.22 -33.64
N LEU A 574 1.91 -12.84 -34.72
CA LEU A 574 1.29 -12.79 -36.05
C LEU A 574 -0.11 -13.42 -36.04
N TRP A 575 -0.29 -14.49 -35.27
CA TRP A 575 -1.59 -15.13 -35.09
C TRP A 575 -2.58 -14.19 -34.40
N GLN A 576 -2.16 -13.47 -33.34
CA GLN A 576 -3.01 -12.47 -32.68
C GLN A 576 -3.44 -11.35 -33.64
N ILE A 577 -2.54 -10.87 -34.50
CA ILE A 577 -2.87 -9.86 -35.52
C ILE A 577 -3.91 -10.40 -36.51
N ARG A 578 -3.73 -11.64 -37.00
CA ARG A 578 -4.68 -12.28 -37.93
C ARG A 578 -6.05 -12.47 -37.29
N ARG A 579 -6.11 -12.84 -36.01
CA ARG A 579 -7.37 -12.91 -35.25
C ARG A 579 -8.07 -11.55 -35.22
N MET A 580 -7.36 -10.49 -34.82
CA MET A 580 -7.94 -9.14 -34.76
C MET A 580 -8.43 -8.65 -36.14
N LYS A 581 -7.70 -8.96 -37.24
CA LYS A 581 -8.12 -8.68 -38.62
C LYS A 581 -9.40 -9.43 -39.00
N SER A 582 -9.51 -10.70 -38.62
CA SER A 582 -10.71 -11.51 -38.87
C SER A 582 -11.93 -10.95 -38.12
N ASP A 583 -11.75 -10.60 -36.85
CA ASP A 583 -12.82 -10.04 -36.00
C ASP A 583 -13.34 -8.71 -36.59
N ALA A 584 -12.45 -7.81 -37.02
CA ALA A 584 -12.83 -6.55 -37.65
C ALA A 584 -13.54 -6.72 -39.00
N GLY A 585 -13.13 -7.71 -39.81
CA GLY A 585 -13.75 -8.00 -41.11
C GLY A 585 -15.17 -8.56 -41.00
N LEU A 586 -15.45 -9.38 -39.98
CA LEU A 586 -16.78 -9.93 -39.69
C LEU A 586 -17.78 -8.85 -39.26
N GLU A 587 -17.35 -7.89 -38.43
CA GLU A 587 -18.21 -6.78 -37.99
C GLU A 587 -18.55 -5.83 -39.15
N ALA A 588 -17.59 -5.53 -40.04
CA ALA A 588 -17.83 -4.71 -41.22
C ALA A 588 -18.88 -5.32 -42.18
N GLN A 589 -18.96 -6.65 -42.25
CA GLN A 589 -19.97 -7.36 -43.05
C GLN A 589 -21.36 -7.32 -42.40
N LEU A 590 -21.45 -7.44 -41.08
CA LEU A 590 -22.72 -7.41 -40.34
C LEU A 590 -23.33 -5.99 -40.29
N GLY A 591 -22.51 -4.94 -40.17
CA GLY A 591 -22.95 -3.54 -40.16
C GLY A 591 -23.40 -2.98 -41.53
N GLN A 592 -23.11 -3.68 -42.63
CA GLN A 592 -23.62 -3.35 -43.97
C GLN A 592 -24.96 -4.01 -44.30
N THR A 593 -25.44 -4.93 -43.46
CA THR A 593 -26.68 -5.68 -43.65
C THR A 593 -27.84 -5.23 -42.75
N SER A 594 -27.67 -4.13 -42.00
CA SER A 594 -28.67 -3.56 -41.07
C SER A 594 -29.23 -2.23 -41.52
#